data_AF-A0AAD9U3M4-F1
#
_entry.id   AF-A0AAD9U3M4-F1
#
_cell.length_a   1.000
_cell.length_b   1.000
_cell.length_c   1.000
_cell.angle_alpha   90.00
_cell.angle_beta   90.00
_cell.angle_gamma   90.00
#
_symmetry.space_group_name_H-M   'P 1'
#
loop_
_entity.id
_entity.type
_entity.pdbx_description
1 polymer ?
#
loop_
_entity_poly.entity_id
_entity_poly.type
_entity_poly.pdbx_seq_one_letter_code
_entity_poly.pdbx_strand_id
1 'polypeptide(L)'
;MLQYSKQVMEVGSLVVELLSEAPGLNSNHLKNMGCAEGMILLSHYYPACPQPELTMGSTKHADNDFLTSLLCFYKTILVASKFFIKIAGLMCPQFLELS
;
A
#
# COMPACT_ATOMS: atom_id res chain seq x y z
N MET A 1 8.10 8.43 13.70
CA MET A 1 7.12 7.33 13.51
C MET A 1 5.72 7.72 13.96
N LEU A 2 5.49 8.09 15.23
CA LEU A 2 4.14 8.43 15.73
C LEU A 2 3.43 9.57 14.97
N GLN A 3 4.15 10.65 14.63
CA GLN A 3 3.57 11.73 13.83
C GLN A 3 3.20 11.28 12.42
N TYR A 4 4.06 10.47 11.80
CA TYR A 4 3.83 9.91 10.47
C TYR A 4 2.64 8.96 10.47
N SER A 5 2.54 8.04 11.43
CA SER A 5 1.41 7.12 11.55
C SER A 5 0.09 7.86 11.75
N LYS A 6 0.08 8.95 12.53
CA LYS A 6 -1.12 9.78 12.68
C LYS A 6 -1.56 10.39 11.34
N GLN A 7 -0.62 10.98 10.60
CA GLN A 7 -0.91 11.58 9.29
C GLN A 7 -1.37 10.53 8.28
N VAL A 8 -0.74 9.36 8.24
CA VAL A 8 -1.14 8.27 7.33
C VAL A 8 -2.51 7.70 7.71
N MET A 9 -2.86 7.62 9.00
CA MET A 9 -4.22 7.23 9.43
C MET A 9 -5.27 8.23 8.95
N GLU A 10 -5.01 9.53 9.07
CA GLU A 10 -5.91 10.57 8.57
C GLU A 10 -6.11 10.46 7.06
N VAL A 11 -5.03 10.29 6.30
CA VAL A 11 -5.10 10.09 4.84
C VAL A 11 -5.83 8.79 4.48
N GLY A 12 -5.48 7.67 5.12
CA GLY A 12 -6.13 6.38 4.86
C GLY A 12 -7.63 6.43 5.14
N SER A 13 -8.03 7.09 6.23
CA SER A 13 -9.43 7.33 6.59
C SER A 13 -10.19 8.11 5.50
N LEU A 14 -9.58 9.15 4.93
CA LEU A 14 -10.17 9.91 3.81
C LEU A 14 -10.27 9.06 2.54
N VAL A 15 -9.25 8.26 2.23
CA VAL A 15 -9.28 7.39 1.05
C VAL A 15 -10.40 6.34 1.18
N VAL A 16 -10.59 5.76 2.37
CA VAL A 16 -11.69 4.80 2.63
C VAL A 16 -13.07 5.45 2.44
N GLU A 17 -13.24 6.73 2.78
CA GLU A 17 -14.48 7.46 2.49
C GLU A 17 -14.72 7.58 0.98
N LEU A 18 -13.71 8.06 0.24
CA LEU A 18 -13.79 8.24 -1.21
C LEU A 18 -14.05 6.91 -1.94
N LEU A 19 -13.45 5.81 -1.46
CA LEU A 19 -13.71 4.46 -1.98
C LEU A 19 -15.14 3.99 -1.73
N SER A 20 -15.78 4.44 -0.65
CA SER A 20 -17.20 4.16 -0.39
C SER A 20 -18.10 4.94 -1.35
N GLU A 21 -17.76 6.18 -1.63
CA GLU A 21 -18.55 7.06 -2.51
C GLU A 21 -18.46 6.66 -3.99
N ALA A 22 -17.32 6.12 -4.45
CA ALA A 22 -17.11 5.71 -5.84
C ALA A 22 -18.19 4.75 -6.39
N PRO A 23 -18.62 3.70 -5.66
CA PRO A 23 -19.77 2.86 -6.05
C PRO A 23 -21.15 3.44 -5.65
N GLY A 24 -21.22 4.67 -5.13
CA GLY A 24 -22.46 5.32 -4.70
C GLY A 24 -22.94 4.94 -3.29
N LEU A 25 -22.05 4.40 -2.44
CA LEU A 25 -22.39 4.08 -1.05
C LEU A 25 -22.25 5.33 -0.17
N ASN A 26 -22.78 5.25 1.05
CA ASN A 26 -22.52 6.26 2.07
C ASN A 26 -21.01 6.36 2.36
N SER A 27 -20.47 7.56 2.51
CA SER A 27 -19.04 7.79 2.75
C SER A 27 -18.49 7.03 3.97
N ASN A 28 -19.31 6.79 4.99
CA ASN A 28 -18.90 6.03 6.18
C ASN A 28 -19.11 4.52 6.06
N HIS A 29 -19.58 4.00 4.92
CA HIS A 29 -19.93 2.58 4.78
C HIS A 29 -18.75 1.65 5.08
N LEU A 30 -17.61 1.83 4.40
CA LEU A 30 -16.41 1.02 4.64
C LEU A 30 -15.83 1.27 6.04
N LYS A 31 -15.90 2.50 6.55
CA LYS A 31 -15.47 2.82 7.92
C LYS A 31 -16.24 2.05 8.98
N ASN A 32 -17.57 1.99 8.84
CA ASN A 32 -18.44 1.26 9.76
C ASN A 32 -18.22 -0.26 9.74
N MET A 33 -17.60 -0.78 8.67
CA MET A 33 -17.14 -2.18 8.59
C MET A 33 -15.74 -2.39 9.22
N GLY A 34 -15.14 -1.35 9.77
CA GLY A 34 -13.79 -1.40 10.36
C GLY A 34 -12.65 -1.27 9.34
N CYS A 35 -12.93 -0.95 8.07
CA CYS A 35 -11.89 -0.90 7.02
C CYS A 35 -10.86 0.23 7.20
N ALA A 36 -11.12 1.19 8.09
CA ALA A 36 -10.20 2.26 8.46
C ALA A 36 -9.62 2.08 9.88
N GLU A 37 -9.88 0.94 10.54
CA GLU A 37 -9.44 0.66 11.89
C GLU A 37 -8.14 -0.16 11.89
N GLY A 38 -7.25 0.19 12.81
CA GLY A 38 -5.95 -0.47 12.95
C GLY A 38 -4.93 0.00 11.92
N MET A 39 -3.66 -0.06 12.32
CA MET A 39 -2.51 0.22 11.44
C MET A 39 -1.34 -0.63 11.88
N ILE A 40 -0.68 -1.23 10.90
CA ILE A 40 0.62 -1.87 11.07
C ILE A 40 1.62 -1.07 10.23
N LEU A 41 2.73 -0.68 10.86
CA LEU A 41 3.80 0.03 10.18
C LEU A 41 5.01 -0.90 10.03
N LEU A 42 5.28 -1.29 8.79
CA LEU A 42 6.43 -2.12 8.43
C LEU A 42 7.52 -1.26 7.79
N SER A 43 8.77 -1.50 8.18
CA SER A 43 9.94 -0.83 7.62
C SER A 43 10.88 -1.89 7.05
N HIS A 44 10.91 -1.98 5.73
CA HIS A 44 11.79 -2.93 5.02
C HIS A 44 13.09 -2.23 4.64
N TYR A 45 14.20 -2.93 4.86
CA TYR A 45 15.53 -2.51 4.43
C TYR A 45 16.13 -3.59 3.53
N TYR A 46 16.40 -3.23 2.28
CA TYR A 46 16.97 -4.12 1.27
C TYR A 46 18.42 -3.71 1.00
N PRO A 47 19.43 -4.38 1.59
CA PRO A 47 20.83 -4.11 1.29
C PRO A 47 21.17 -4.51 -0.15
N ALA A 48 22.32 -4.03 -0.65
CA ALA A 48 22.83 -4.43 -1.95
C ALA A 48 23.05 -5.96 -2.02
N CYS A 49 22.57 -6.59 -3.09
CA CYS A 49 22.73 -8.02 -3.33
C CYS A 49 23.76 -8.25 -4.45
N PRO A 50 24.74 -9.16 -4.28
CA PRO A 50 25.71 -9.49 -5.33
C PRO A 50 25.10 -10.12 -6.59
N GLN A 51 23.97 -10.80 -6.46
CA GLN A 51 23.27 -11.51 -7.55
C GLN A 51 21.75 -11.23 -7.48
N PRO A 52 21.31 -10.00 -7.83
CA PRO A 52 19.91 -9.59 -7.70
C PRO A 52 18.95 -10.48 -8.49
N GLU A 53 19.36 -11.01 -9.64
CA GLU A 53 18.56 -11.88 -10.50
C GLU A 53 18.26 -13.26 -9.91
N LEU A 54 18.97 -13.67 -8.85
CA LEU A 54 18.77 -14.95 -8.17
C LEU A 54 18.07 -14.81 -6.82
N THR A 55 17.66 -13.59 -6.45
CA THR A 55 17.01 -13.32 -5.16
C THR A 55 15.74 -12.50 -5.33
N MET A 56 14.95 -12.42 -4.26
CA MET A 56 13.78 -11.55 -4.19
C MET A 56 13.84 -10.76 -2.89
N GLY A 57 13.65 -9.44 -2.96
CA GLY A 57 13.51 -8.61 -1.75
C GLY A 57 12.26 -8.98 -0.95
N SER A 58 11.16 -9.29 -1.63
CA SER A 58 9.96 -9.84 -1.00
C SER A 58 9.36 -10.92 -1.88
N THR A 59 8.80 -11.96 -1.28
CA THR A 59 8.09 -13.01 -2.03
C THR A 59 6.83 -12.43 -2.67
N LYS A 60 6.32 -13.08 -3.71
CA LYS A 60 5.02 -12.69 -4.29
C LYS A 60 3.92 -12.94 -3.26
N HIS A 61 3.20 -11.88 -2.87
CA HIS A 61 2.11 -11.96 -1.92
C HIS A 61 1.00 -10.94 -2.24
N ALA A 62 -0.19 -11.24 -1.72
CA ALA A 62 -1.25 -10.27 -1.54
C ALA A 62 -1.25 -9.85 -0.08
N ASP A 63 -1.44 -8.55 0.15
CA ASP A 63 -1.56 -8.02 1.49
C ASP A 63 -2.96 -8.39 2.03
N ASN A 64 -3.04 -8.69 3.32
CA ASN A 64 -4.28 -9.09 3.97
C ASN A 64 -5.06 -7.88 4.53
N ASP A 65 -4.51 -6.67 4.40
CA ASP A 65 -5.13 -5.43 4.83
C ASP A 65 -6.08 -4.86 3.77
N PHE A 66 -6.95 -3.93 4.18
CA PHE A 66 -7.89 -3.27 3.27
C PHE A 66 -7.18 -2.27 2.34
N LEU A 67 -6.20 -1.55 2.87
CA LEU A 67 -5.46 -0.51 2.17
C LEU A 67 -4.03 -0.42 2.69
N THR A 68 -3.07 -0.62 1.79
CA THR A 68 -1.64 -0.45 2.08
C THR A 68 -1.12 0.88 1.52
N SER A 69 -0.42 1.66 2.33
CA SER A 69 0.33 2.85 1.87
C SER A 69 1.82 2.57 1.89
N LEU A 70 2.46 2.59 0.72
CA LEU A 70 3.90 2.36 0.56
C LEU A 70 4.68 3.66 0.36
N LEU A 71 5.72 3.88 1.17
CA LEU A 71 6.65 5.00 1.04
C LEU A 71 8.07 4.47 0.80
N CYS A 72 8.71 4.92 -0.28
CA CYS A 72 10.07 4.50 -0.66
C CYS A 72 11.09 5.61 -0.37
N PHE A 73 12.18 5.28 0.33
CA PHE A 73 13.14 6.23 0.90
C PHE A 73 14.53 6.21 0.23
N TYR A 74 14.66 6.09 -1.09
CA TYR A 74 15.89 6.43 -1.83
C TYR A 74 15.61 6.40 -3.34
N LYS A 75 15.90 7.48 -4.06
CA LYS A 75 15.82 7.56 -5.53
C LYS A 75 17.22 7.37 -6.11
N THR A 76 17.53 6.21 -6.68
CA THR A 76 18.35 6.11 -7.90
C THR A 76 18.03 4.77 -8.56
N ILE A 77 17.69 4.83 -9.86
CA ILE A 77 17.12 3.81 -10.75
C ILE A 77 15.59 3.81 -10.75
N LEU A 78 15.05 4.23 -11.89
CA LEU A 78 13.63 4.38 -12.21
C LEU A 78 12.80 3.15 -11.81
N VAL A 79 11.98 3.29 -10.77
CA VAL A 79 10.66 2.64 -10.74
C VAL A 79 9.68 3.72 -10.31
N ALA A 80 8.77 4.05 -11.23
CA ALA A 80 7.77 5.09 -11.08
C ALA A 80 7.16 5.08 -9.67
N SER A 81 7.02 6.26 -9.08
CA SER A 81 6.13 6.50 -7.95
C SER A 81 4.70 6.18 -8.38
N LYS A 82 4.36 4.90 -8.40
CA LYS A 82 2.99 4.46 -8.62
C LYS A 82 2.34 4.46 -7.25
N PHE A 83 1.41 5.41 -7.08
CA PHE A 83 0.46 5.41 -5.98
C PHE A 83 -0.40 4.15 -6.15
N PHE A 84 0.01 3.03 -5.56
CA PHE A 84 -0.74 1.79 -5.62
C PHE A 84 -1.68 1.75 -4.43
N ILE A 85 -2.94 2.11 -4.67
CA ILE A 85 -4.03 1.67 -3.81
C ILE A 85 -4.29 0.22 -4.19
N LYS A 86 -3.68 -0.72 -3.47
CA LYS A 86 -4.02 -2.13 -3.60
C LYS A 86 -5.28 -2.35 -2.77
N ILE A 87 -6.44 -2.19 -3.40
CA ILE A 87 -7.72 -2.61 -2.81
C ILE A 87 -7.72 -4.13 -2.82
N ALA A 88 -7.98 -4.76 -1.69
CA ALA A 88 -8.17 -6.20 -1.61
C ALA A 88 -9.21 -6.64 -2.67
N GLY A 89 -8.74 -7.27 -3.76
CA GLY A 89 -9.60 -7.86 -4.81
C GLY A 89 -9.42 -7.39 -6.26
N LEU A 90 -8.60 -6.39 -6.58
CA LEU A 90 -8.38 -5.96 -7.98
C LEU A 90 -6.90 -6.08 -8.39
N MET A 91 -6.52 -7.24 -8.92
CA MET A 91 -5.23 -7.42 -9.60
C MET A 91 -5.24 -6.66 -10.94
N CYS A 92 -4.37 -5.66 -11.07
CA CYS A 92 -3.98 -5.12 -12.37
C CYS A 92 -2.76 -5.91 -12.88
N PRO A 93 -2.84 -6.60 -14.03
CA PRO A 93 -1.77 -7.50 -14.51
C PRO A 93 -0.48 -6.79 -14.96
N GLN A 94 -0.42 -5.45 -15.00
CA GLN A 94 0.78 -4.68 -15.39
C GLN A 94 1.93 -4.66 -14.35
N PHE A 95 1.93 -5.54 -13.35
CA PHE A 95 2.94 -5.54 -12.28
C PHE A 95 3.95 -6.70 -12.35
N LEU A 96 3.92 -7.50 -13.42
CA LEU A 96 4.77 -8.69 -13.53
C LEU A 96 6.20 -8.44 -14.06
N GLU A 97 6.55 -7.23 -14.49
CA GLU A 97 7.83 -6.98 -15.23
C GLU A 97 8.88 -6.14 -14.49
N LEU A 98 8.73 -5.86 -13.20
CA LEU A 98 9.72 -5.08 -12.44
C LEU A 98 10.10 -5.71 -11.09
N SER A 99 10.16 -7.04 -11.05
CA SER A 99 10.87 -7.81 -10.02
C SER A 99 11.88 -8.74 -10.68
#